data_AF-A0A358TX82-F1
#
_entry.id   AF-A0A358TX82-F1
#
_cell.length_a   1.000
_cell.length_b   1.000
_cell.length_c   1.000
_cell.angle_alpha   90.00
_cell.angle_beta   90.00
_cell.angle_gamma   90.00
#
_symmetry.space_group_name_H-M   'P 1'
#
loop_
_entity.id
_entity.type
_entity.pdbx_description
1 polymer ?
#
loop_
_entity_poly.entity_id
_entity_poly.type
_entity_poly.pdbx_seq_one_letter_code
_entity_poly.pdbx_strand_id
1 'polypeptide(L)'
;ALPNSDEDTPPDDRFNQTINTFPAGGKIEELVVSTSTNLIYLTVKNGSTELLMEIDVMKNVRQINRSGETIDDMVASDRYGTLYINSKVGGTQQVIALSGDKRIVISKNSKDRVIGLGDGKVYIGEIENNKLIRIKTTADRVDLASNPALKTEWEGSLPFNNDRTLIGSKGQVVTYDQSTAYIVTNGQLKELKLQGDENYISEDGAELIQLNRSGTSTIVELIPLKS
;
A
#
# COMPACT_ATOMS: atom_id res chain seq x y z
N ALA A 1 1.60 -21.10 -29.25
CA ALA A 1 0.20 -21.08 -29.72
C ALA A 1 -0.67 -20.73 -28.54
N LEU A 2 -1.58 -19.76 -28.68
CA LEU A 2 -2.61 -19.52 -27.67
C LEU A 2 -3.60 -20.69 -27.71
N PRO A 3 -4.18 -21.11 -26.58
CA PRO A 3 -5.14 -22.21 -26.55
C PRO A 3 -6.37 -21.88 -27.41
N ASN A 4 -6.94 -22.92 -28.01
CA ASN A 4 -8.07 -22.83 -28.93
C ASN A 4 -9.34 -22.46 -28.12
N SER A 5 -10.16 -21.55 -28.64
CA SER A 5 -11.39 -21.08 -27.97
C SER A 5 -12.50 -22.12 -27.87
N ASP A 6 -12.32 -23.29 -28.49
CA ASP A 6 -13.30 -24.38 -28.58
C ASP A 6 -13.01 -25.51 -27.57
N GLU A 7 -12.28 -25.19 -26.49
CA GLU A 7 -11.97 -26.14 -25.43
C GLU A 7 -13.19 -26.31 -24.52
N ASP A 8 -13.94 -27.40 -24.70
CA ASP A 8 -15.09 -27.80 -23.86
C ASP A 8 -14.68 -28.27 -22.44
N THR A 9 -13.39 -28.20 -22.10
CA THR A 9 -12.91 -28.51 -20.76
C THR A 9 -13.22 -27.30 -19.88
N PRO A 10 -14.13 -27.39 -18.89
CA PRO A 10 -14.33 -26.30 -17.95
C PRO A 10 -12.97 -25.96 -17.30
N PRO A 11 -12.72 -24.67 -17.00
CA PRO A 11 -11.53 -24.27 -16.27
C PRO A 11 -11.38 -25.17 -15.06
N ASP A 12 -10.19 -25.73 -14.91
CA ASP A 12 -9.98 -26.72 -13.89
C ASP A 12 -10.17 -26.09 -12.51
N ASP A 13 -11.18 -26.55 -11.77
CA ASP A 13 -11.49 -26.18 -10.38
C ASP A 13 -10.46 -26.78 -9.39
N ARG A 14 -9.24 -27.02 -9.88
CA ARG A 14 -8.10 -27.49 -9.11
C ARG A 14 -7.73 -26.38 -8.13
N PHE A 15 -8.14 -26.59 -6.88
CA PHE A 15 -7.76 -25.90 -5.64
C PHE A 15 -8.67 -24.78 -5.12
N ASN A 16 -9.99 -24.96 -5.14
CA ASN A 16 -10.85 -24.25 -4.18
C ASN A 16 -10.77 -24.91 -2.78
N GLN A 17 -10.18 -24.22 -1.81
CA GLN A 17 -10.05 -24.70 -0.43
C GLN A 17 -10.39 -23.58 0.55
N THR A 18 -11.25 -23.89 1.51
CA THR A 18 -11.66 -22.99 2.58
C THR A 18 -10.56 -22.87 3.64
N ILE A 19 -10.24 -21.64 4.03
CA ILE A 19 -9.33 -21.37 5.15
C ILE A 19 -10.12 -21.46 6.46
N ASN A 20 -9.89 -22.52 7.23
CA ASN A 20 -10.60 -22.77 8.48
C ASN A 20 -10.00 -22.03 9.69
N THR A 21 -8.82 -21.42 9.53
CA THR A 21 -8.10 -20.68 10.59
C THR A 21 -8.47 -19.20 10.65
N PHE A 22 -9.41 -18.76 9.83
CA PHE A 22 -9.90 -17.39 9.85
C PHE A 22 -10.70 -17.14 11.15
N PRO A 23 -10.40 -16.07 11.91
CA PRO A 23 -11.05 -15.84 13.19
C PRO A 23 -12.56 -15.57 13.00
N ALA A 24 -13.39 -16.31 13.73
CA ALA A 24 -14.85 -16.17 13.65
C ALA A 24 -15.29 -14.73 14.00
N GLY A 25 -16.09 -14.12 13.13
CA GLY A 25 -16.56 -12.73 13.29
C GLY A 25 -15.51 -11.64 13.00
N GLY A 26 -14.30 -12.02 12.57
CA GLY A 26 -13.27 -11.08 12.16
C GLY A 26 -13.58 -10.38 10.84
N LYS A 27 -13.11 -9.15 10.68
CA LYS A 27 -13.19 -8.36 9.44
C LYS A 27 -11.80 -8.15 8.87
N ILE A 28 -11.65 -8.33 7.56
CA ILE A 28 -10.44 -7.94 6.85
C ILE A 28 -10.42 -6.42 6.81
N GLU A 29 -9.33 -5.82 7.27
CA GLU A 29 -9.15 -4.36 7.25
C GLU A 29 -8.22 -3.96 6.11
N GLU A 30 -7.14 -4.70 5.93
CA GLU A 30 -6.19 -4.50 4.84
C GLU A 30 -5.78 -5.82 4.20
N LEU A 31 -5.46 -5.75 2.91
CA LEU A 31 -4.95 -6.85 2.12
C LEU A 31 -3.90 -6.32 1.15
N VAL A 32 -2.71 -6.90 1.16
CA VAL A 32 -1.67 -6.65 0.16
C VAL A 32 -1.12 -7.97 -0.35
N VAL A 33 -0.70 -7.98 -1.61
CA VAL A 33 -0.15 -9.16 -2.27
C VAL A 33 1.28 -8.87 -2.68
N SER A 34 2.20 -9.79 -2.41
CA SER A 34 3.49 -9.78 -3.08
C SER A 34 3.45 -10.73 -4.27
N THR A 35 3.56 -10.18 -5.47
CA THR A 35 3.61 -11.00 -6.69
C THR A 35 4.91 -11.81 -6.79
N SER A 36 6.03 -11.31 -6.24
CA SER A 36 7.32 -12.02 -6.28
C SER A 36 7.35 -13.32 -5.48
N THR A 37 6.68 -13.36 -4.33
CA THR A 37 6.63 -14.55 -3.45
C THR A 37 5.29 -15.27 -3.53
N ASN A 38 4.32 -14.70 -4.25
CA ASN A 38 2.93 -15.12 -4.29
C ASN A 38 2.32 -15.26 -2.87
N LEU A 39 2.71 -14.36 -1.97
CA LEU A 39 2.17 -14.28 -0.62
C LEU A 39 1.06 -13.23 -0.58
N ILE A 40 -0.03 -13.59 0.08
CA ILE A 40 -1.11 -12.67 0.45
C ILE A 40 -0.92 -12.35 1.92
N TYR A 41 -0.88 -11.06 2.23
CA TYR A 41 -0.88 -10.56 3.60
C TYR A 41 -2.21 -9.88 3.87
N LEU A 42 -2.80 -10.16 5.02
CA LEU A 42 -4.04 -9.51 5.43
C LEU A 42 -4.06 -9.25 6.93
N THR A 43 -4.72 -8.16 7.32
CA THR A 43 -5.02 -7.86 8.72
C THR A 43 -6.47 -8.23 9.01
N VAL A 44 -6.72 -8.92 10.13
CA VAL A 44 -8.07 -9.26 10.58
C VAL A 44 -8.32 -8.70 11.96
N LYS A 45 -9.32 -7.83 12.09
CA LYS A 45 -9.77 -7.29 13.38
C LYS A 45 -11.01 -8.01 13.90
N ASN A 46 -10.98 -8.34 15.18
CA ASN A 46 -12.13 -8.83 15.94
C ASN A 46 -12.17 -8.14 17.31
N GLY A 47 -13.01 -7.10 17.42
CA GLY A 47 -13.05 -6.24 18.60
C GLY A 47 -11.72 -5.52 18.81
N SER A 48 -11.07 -5.77 19.95
CA SER A 48 -9.74 -5.21 20.29
C SER A 48 -8.57 -6.07 19.83
N THR A 49 -8.82 -7.23 19.21
CA THR A 49 -7.77 -8.14 18.75
C THR A 49 -7.52 -7.94 17.27
N GLU A 50 -6.25 -7.90 16.89
CA GLU A 50 -5.83 -7.83 15.50
C GLU A 50 -4.85 -8.96 15.20
N LEU A 51 -4.98 -9.55 14.01
CA LEU A 51 -4.08 -10.58 13.49
C LEU A 51 -3.48 -10.09 12.17
N LEU A 52 -2.16 -10.24 12.01
CA LEU A 52 -1.50 -10.14 10.72
C LEU A 52 -1.27 -11.57 10.21
N MET A 53 -1.91 -11.90 9.09
CA MET A 53 -1.90 -13.23 8.50
C MET A 53 -1.09 -13.21 7.20
N GLU A 54 -0.23 -14.21 7.04
CA GLU A 54 0.47 -14.55 5.79
C GLU A 54 -0.16 -15.82 5.22
N ILE A 55 -0.51 -15.78 3.94
CA ILE A 55 -1.12 -16.88 3.20
C ILE A 55 -0.30 -17.12 1.93
N ASP A 56 0.17 -18.34 1.74
CA ASP A 56 0.87 -18.73 0.52
C ASP A 56 -0.08 -19.31 -0.55
N VAL A 57 0.44 -19.54 -1.77
CA VAL A 57 -0.31 -20.16 -2.89
C VAL A 57 -0.84 -21.56 -2.56
N MET A 58 -0.21 -22.25 -1.63
CA MET A 58 -0.63 -23.56 -1.13
C MET A 58 -1.69 -23.44 -0.02
N LYS A 59 -2.12 -22.21 0.30
CA LYS A 59 -3.09 -21.83 1.34
C LYS A 59 -2.64 -22.19 2.76
N ASN A 60 -1.34 -22.33 2.98
CA ASN A 60 -0.81 -22.37 4.35
C ASN A 60 -0.98 -20.99 4.96
N VAL A 61 -1.52 -20.98 6.19
CA VAL A 61 -1.82 -19.74 6.90
C VAL A 61 -0.92 -19.63 8.12
N ARG A 62 -0.22 -18.51 8.24
CA ARG A 62 0.63 -18.18 9.38
C ARG A 62 0.17 -16.88 10.01
N GLN A 63 0.08 -16.86 11.33
CA GLN A 63 -0.05 -15.61 12.08
C GLN A 63 1.36 -15.09 12.34
N ILE A 64 1.62 -13.85 11.95
CA ILE A 64 2.97 -13.28 12.00
C ILE A 64 3.05 -12.03 12.89
N ASN A 65 1.95 -11.51 13.44
CA ASN A 65 1.99 -10.39 14.39
C ASN A 65 2.51 -10.79 15.79
N ARG A 66 3.03 -9.81 16.51
CA ARG A 66 3.41 -9.93 17.93
C ARG A 66 2.18 -9.76 18.82
N SER A 67 2.28 -10.24 20.06
CA SER A 67 1.23 -10.02 21.07
C SER A 67 1.01 -8.52 21.31
N GLY A 68 -0.25 -8.08 21.20
CA GLY A 68 -0.64 -6.68 21.37
C GLY A 68 -0.18 -5.75 20.24
N GLU A 69 0.28 -6.29 19.11
CA GLU A 69 0.62 -5.52 17.91
C GLU A 69 -0.62 -5.20 17.09
N THR A 70 -0.77 -3.94 16.69
CA THR A 70 -1.72 -3.49 15.67
C THR A 70 -0.94 -2.97 14.46
N ILE A 71 -1.52 -3.12 13.28
CA ILE A 71 -0.97 -2.70 12.00
C ILE A 71 -1.86 -1.58 11.46
N ASP A 72 -1.30 -0.38 11.37
CA ASP A 72 -2.05 0.79 10.89
C ASP A 72 -2.07 0.87 9.36
N ASP A 73 -1.08 0.25 8.69
CA ASP A 73 -0.96 0.14 7.23
C ASP A 73 0.14 -0.88 6.87
N MET A 74 0.11 -1.39 5.64
CA MET A 74 1.15 -2.25 5.10
C MET A 74 1.30 -2.18 3.57
N VAL A 75 2.51 -2.45 3.07
CA VAL A 75 2.81 -2.54 1.65
C VAL A 75 3.79 -3.68 1.36
N ALA A 76 3.55 -4.43 0.29
CA ALA A 76 4.37 -5.59 -0.07
C ALA A 76 5.26 -5.28 -1.29
N SER A 77 6.53 -5.65 -1.22
CA SER A 77 7.44 -5.56 -2.36
C SER A 77 7.08 -6.60 -3.42
N ASP A 78 6.76 -6.12 -4.62
CA ASP A 78 6.60 -6.94 -5.82
C ASP A 78 7.94 -7.45 -6.39
N ARG A 79 9.06 -7.00 -5.85
CA ARG A 79 10.39 -7.39 -6.33
C ARG A 79 11.09 -8.39 -5.43
N TYR A 80 10.94 -8.24 -4.12
CA TYR A 80 11.71 -8.99 -3.13
C TYR A 80 10.84 -9.68 -2.07
N GLY A 81 9.52 -9.52 -2.09
CA GLY A 81 8.63 -10.18 -1.14
C GLY A 81 8.70 -9.66 0.29
N THR A 82 9.42 -8.56 0.50
CA THR A 82 9.48 -7.92 1.82
C THR A 82 8.18 -7.18 2.08
N LEU A 83 7.54 -7.47 3.21
CA LEU A 83 6.36 -6.75 3.69
C LEU A 83 6.81 -5.61 4.62
N TYR A 84 6.43 -4.38 4.30
CA TYR A 84 6.66 -3.22 5.15
C TYR A 84 5.37 -2.88 5.89
N ILE A 85 5.45 -2.71 7.20
CA ILE A 85 4.28 -2.47 8.07
C ILE A 85 4.46 -1.23 8.95
N ASN A 86 3.36 -0.55 9.21
CA ASN A 86 3.24 0.45 10.27
C ASN A 86 2.78 -0.24 11.55
N SER A 87 3.75 -0.72 12.34
CA SER A 87 3.52 -1.49 13.56
C SER A 87 3.35 -0.57 14.77
N LYS A 88 2.38 -0.91 15.62
CA LYS A 88 2.18 -0.29 16.93
C LYS A 88 2.06 -1.37 18.01
N VAL A 89 2.91 -1.26 19.04
CA VAL A 89 2.87 -2.12 20.22
C VAL A 89 2.83 -1.24 21.46
N GLY A 90 1.69 -1.25 22.16
CA GLY A 90 1.43 -0.30 23.24
C GLY A 90 1.52 1.15 22.76
N GLY A 91 2.41 1.94 23.36
CA GLY A 91 2.68 3.32 22.95
C GLY A 91 3.80 3.49 21.91
N THR A 92 4.44 2.40 21.47
CA THR A 92 5.56 2.46 20.54
C THR A 92 5.08 2.24 19.12
N GLN A 93 5.40 3.17 18.22
CA GLN A 93 5.08 3.10 16.79
C GLN A 93 6.34 3.08 15.95
N GLN A 94 6.40 2.16 14.98
CA GLN A 94 7.58 1.90 14.16
C GLN A 94 7.19 1.52 12.73
N VAL A 95 8.07 1.83 11.78
CA VAL A 95 8.05 1.22 10.44
C VAL A 95 8.94 -0.01 10.48
N ILE A 96 8.41 -1.17 10.12
CA ILE A 96 9.11 -2.46 10.19
C ILE A 96 9.09 -3.13 8.81
N ALA A 97 10.21 -3.72 8.41
CA ALA A 97 10.29 -4.65 7.29
C ALA A 97 10.26 -6.10 7.80
N LEU A 98 9.47 -6.93 7.16
CA LEU A 98 9.28 -8.36 7.41
C LEU A 98 9.74 -9.13 6.18
N SER A 99 10.71 -10.04 6.37
CA SER A 99 11.20 -10.94 5.31
C SER A 99 11.45 -12.31 5.92
N GLY A 100 10.56 -13.27 5.63
CA GLY A 100 10.46 -14.52 6.35
C GLY A 100 10.28 -14.28 7.85
N ASP A 101 11.14 -14.87 8.68
CA ASP A 101 11.08 -14.71 10.14
C ASP A 101 11.84 -13.47 10.67
N LYS A 102 12.48 -12.70 9.78
CA LYS A 102 13.24 -11.51 10.16
C LYS A 102 12.32 -10.29 10.26
N ARG A 103 12.46 -9.55 11.36
CA ARG A 103 11.79 -8.26 11.58
C ARG A 103 12.82 -7.17 11.81
N ILE A 104 12.81 -6.13 10.96
CA ILE A 104 13.82 -5.08 10.99
C ILE A 104 13.14 -3.74 11.12
N VAL A 105 13.54 -2.97 12.12
CA VAL A 105 13.04 -1.61 12.31
C VAL A 105 13.69 -0.69 11.28
N ILE A 106 12.87 -0.08 10.44
CA ILE A 106 13.25 0.90 9.41
C ILE A 106 13.16 2.32 9.97
N SER A 107 12.18 2.58 10.83
CA SER A 107 12.10 3.84 11.58
C SER A 107 11.52 3.63 12.97
N LYS A 108 12.10 4.33 13.94
CA LYS A 108 11.59 4.45 15.32
C LYS A 108 10.85 5.77 15.56
N ASN A 109 10.79 6.65 14.57
CA ASN A 109 10.07 7.90 14.70
C ASN A 109 8.56 7.59 14.69
N SER A 110 7.85 7.96 15.75
CA SER A 110 6.42 7.68 15.89
C SER A 110 5.54 8.41 14.87
N LYS A 111 6.10 9.41 14.18
CA LYS A 111 5.44 10.14 13.08
C LYS A 111 5.67 9.52 11.71
N ASP A 112 6.63 8.59 11.58
CA ASP A 112 6.91 7.97 10.29
C ASP A 112 5.89 6.86 9.99
N ARG A 113 5.44 6.78 8.74
CA ARG A 113 4.58 5.74 8.18
C ARG A 113 5.15 5.30 6.85
N VAL A 114 5.16 4.00 6.55
CA VAL A 114 5.24 3.56 5.16
C VAL A 114 3.99 4.06 4.43
N ILE A 115 4.17 4.65 3.26
CA ILE A 115 3.08 5.23 2.43
C ILE A 115 3.06 4.65 1.01
N GLY A 116 3.94 3.68 0.72
CA GLY A 116 3.98 3.00 -0.57
C GLY A 116 5.36 2.53 -1.01
N LEU A 117 5.36 1.86 -2.15
CA LEU A 117 6.53 1.34 -2.86
C LEU A 117 6.45 1.78 -4.31
N GLY A 118 7.58 2.15 -4.89
CA GLY A 118 7.66 2.54 -6.30
C GLY A 118 9.10 2.86 -6.69
N ASP A 119 9.44 2.78 -7.98
CA ASP A 119 10.78 3.11 -8.48
C ASP A 119 11.93 2.43 -7.67
N GLY A 120 11.71 1.19 -7.21
CA GLY A 120 12.66 0.44 -6.39
C GLY A 120 12.94 1.01 -5.00
N LYS A 121 12.07 1.88 -4.47
CA LYS A 121 12.19 2.54 -3.18
C LYS A 121 10.96 2.28 -2.31
N VAL A 122 11.21 2.25 -1.02
CA VAL A 122 10.18 2.33 0.04
C VAL A 122 9.99 3.79 0.39
N TYR A 123 8.76 4.27 0.32
CA TYR A 123 8.40 5.64 0.66
C TYR A 123 7.86 5.69 2.08
N ILE A 124 8.41 6.60 2.87
CA ILE A 124 8.06 6.81 4.27
C ILE A 124 7.63 8.27 4.43
N GLY A 125 6.38 8.48 4.78
CA GLY A 125 5.84 9.79 5.12
C GLY A 125 6.06 10.10 6.59
N GLU A 126 6.56 11.29 6.91
CA GLU A 126 6.48 11.82 8.28
C GLU A 126 5.17 12.60 8.40
N ILE A 127 4.30 12.20 9.33
CA ILE A 127 2.92 12.64 9.44
C ILE A 127 2.68 13.29 10.80
N GLU A 128 2.16 14.51 10.77
CA GLU A 128 1.80 15.26 11.97
C GLU A 128 0.49 16.01 11.75
N ASN A 129 -0.48 15.83 12.67
CA ASN A 129 -1.78 16.49 12.61
C ASN A 129 -2.49 16.34 11.24
N ASN A 130 -2.53 15.12 10.71
CA ASN A 130 -3.08 14.76 9.39
C ASN A 130 -2.41 15.49 8.22
N LYS A 131 -1.13 15.85 8.36
CA LYS A 131 -0.33 16.45 7.30
C LYS A 131 0.94 15.67 7.05
N LEU A 132 1.25 15.46 5.78
CA LEU A 132 2.53 14.94 5.31
C LEU A 132 3.54 16.09 5.33
N ILE A 133 4.51 16.01 6.24
CA ILE A 133 5.51 17.07 6.44
C ILE A 133 6.86 16.74 5.82
N ARG A 134 7.18 15.45 5.65
CA ARG A 134 8.36 14.98 4.92
C ARG A 134 8.06 13.71 4.15
N ILE A 135 8.76 13.53 3.03
CA ILE A 135 8.84 12.27 2.31
C ILE A 135 10.29 11.79 2.42
N LYS A 136 10.45 10.58 2.94
CA LYS A 136 11.74 9.91 3.11
C LYS A 136 11.72 8.64 2.27
N THR A 137 12.89 8.22 1.81
CA THR A 137 13.04 6.96 1.07
C THR A 137 14.17 6.12 1.63
N THR A 138 14.02 4.82 1.44
CA THR A 138 15.11 3.85 1.46
C THR A 138 14.97 2.94 0.24
N ALA A 139 16.05 2.29 -0.18
CA ALA A 139 15.97 1.28 -1.23
C ALA A 139 15.13 0.09 -0.76
N ASP A 140 14.31 -0.45 -1.67
CA ASP A 140 13.68 -1.75 -1.51
C ASP A 140 14.74 -2.85 -1.69
N ARG A 141 14.84 -3.80 -0.75
CA ARG A 141 15.93 -4.80 -0.70
C ARG A 141 15.46 -6.11 -0.07
N VAL A 142 15.95 -7.23 -0.61
CA VAL A 142 15.70 -8.59 -0.09
C VAL A 142 16.39 -8.86 1.25
N ASP A 143 17.61 -8.34 1.42
CA ASP A 143 18.46 -8.58 2.59
C ASP A 143 18.67 -7.30 3.39
N LEU A 144 17.59 -6.75 3.94
CA LEU A 144 17.74 -5.83 5.05
C LEU A 144 18.42 -6.61 6.17
N ALA A 145 19.63 -6.20 6.55
CA ALA A 145 20.40 -6.80 7.65
C ALA A 145 20.46 -5.87 8.87
N SER A 146 20.22 -4.58 8.64
CA SER A 146 20.25 -3.51 9.64
C SER A 146 19.27 -2.40 9.26
N ASN A 147 19.06 -1.46 10.20
CA ASN A 147 18.30 -0.24 9.94
C ASN A 147 18.93 0.54 8.77
N PRO A 148 18.22 0.80 7.67
CA PRO A 148 18.75 1.57 6.56
C PRO A 148 18.81 3.07 6.89
N ALA A 149 19.70 3.79 6.20
CA ALA A 149 19.66 5.25 6.22
C ALA A 149 18.47 5.75 5.38
N LEU A 150 17.68 6.65 5.96
CA LEU A 150 16.58 7.29 5.27
C LEU A 150 17.07 8.58 4.59
N LYS A 151 16.73 8.75 3.31
CA LYS A 151 17.00 9.97 2.54
C LYS A 151 15.72 10.81 2.48
N THR A 152 15.79 12.08 2.87
CA THR A 152 14.68 13.01 2.64
C THR A 152 14.61 13.39 1.17
N GLU A 153 13.47 13.13 0.52
CA GLU A 153 13.19 13.52 -0.87
C GLU A 153 12.42 14.85 -0.95
N TRP A 154 11.64 15.18 0.08
CA TRP A 154 10.83 16.39 0.10
C TRP A 154 10.46 16.78 1.54
N GLU A 155 10.28 18.09 1.77
CA GLU A 155 9.77 18.66 3.02
C GLU A 155 8.73 19.75 2.71
N GLY A 156 7.71 19.86 3.55
CA GLY A 156 6.66 20.86 3.41
C GLY A 156 5.47 20.57 4.31
N SER A 157 4.26 20.80 3.81
CA SER A 157 3.02 20.51 4.53
C SER A 157 1.88 20.27 3.55
N LEU A 158 1.55 19.01 3.30
CA LEU A 158 0.40 18.60 2.47
C LEU A 158 -0.68 17.97 3.35
N PRO A 159 -1.97 18.12 3.01
CA PRO A 159 -3.01 17.25 3.58
C PRO A 159 -2.63 15.78 3.38
N PHE A 160 -2.89 14.92 4.37
CA PHE A 160 -2.63 13.49 4.27
C PHE A 160 -3.86 12.68 4.61
N ASN A 161 -4.20 11.76 3.72
CA ASN A 161 -5.15 10.68 3.92
C ASN A 161 -4.58 9.43 3.26
N ASN A 162 -4.55 8.32 4.00
CA ASN A 162 -3.96 7.07 3.54
C ASN A 162 -4.65 6.55 2.27
N ASP A 163 -5.98 6.51 2.29
CA ASP A 163 -6.83 6.02 1.18
C ASP A 163 -6.73 6.89 -0.09
N ARG A 164 -6.14 8.07 0.04
CA ARG A 164 -5.96 9.03 -1.06
C ARG A 164 -4.49 9.41 -1.25
N THR A 165 -3.59 8.55 -0.83
CA THR A 165 -2.15 8.67 -1.09
C THR A 165 -1.67 7.46 -1.86
N LEU A 166 -0.88 7.68 -2.90
CA LEU A 166 -0.26 6.61 -3.68
C LEU A 166 1.14 6.99 -4.15
N ILE A 167 1.91 5.98 -4.53
CA ILE A 167 3.22 6.12 -5.15
C ILE A 167 3.08 5.68 -6.60
N GLY A 168 3.22 6.64 -7.52
CA GLY A 168 3.15 6.33 -8.94
C GLY A 168 4.39 5.54 -9.43
N SER A 169 4.26 4.95 -10.61
CA SER A 169 5.26 4.08 -11.23
C SER A 169 6.64 4.74 -11.45
N LYS A 170 6.68 6.08 -11.57
CA LYS A 170 7.93 6.87 -11.69
C LYS A 170 8.41 7.44 -10.35
N GLY A 171 7.87 6.95 -9.24
CA GLY A 171 8.27 7.37 -7.90
C GLY A 171 7.73 8.74 -7.47
N GLN A 172 6.69 9.24 -8.15
CA GLN A 172 5.94 10.43 -7.71
C GLN A 172 5.01 10.07 -6.54
N VAL A 173 5.01 10.89 -5.50
CA VAL A 173 4.05 10.77 -4.39
C VAL A 173 2.85 11.63 -4.71
N VAL A 174 1.68 11.02 -4.77
CA VAL A 174 0.42 11.73 -5.04
C VAL A 174 -0.45 11.64 -3.79
N THR A 175 -0.85 12.78 -3.25
CA THR A 175 -1.90 12.86 -2.23
C THR A 175 -3.01 13.78 -2.74
N TYR A 176 -4.27 13.42 -2.55
CA TYR A 176 -5.37 14.18 -3.16
C TYR A 176 -6.66 14.14 -2.34
N ASP A 177 -7.53 15.11 -2.60
CA ASP A 177 -8.94 15.08 -2.21
C ASP A 177 -9.81 15.23 -3.46
N GLN A 178 -11.10 15.51 -3.31
CA GLN A 178 -12.01 15.69 -4.45
C GLN A 178 -11.84 17.02 -5.20
N SER A 179 -11.00 17.93 -4.71
CA SER A 179 -10.80 19.27 -5.25
C SER A 179 -9.38 19.53 -5.76
N THR A 180 -8.37 18.89 -5.17
CA THR A 180 -6.96 19.14 -5.45
C THR A 180 -6.14 17.86 -5.32
N ALA A 181 -5.25 17.61 -6.29
CA ALA A 181 -4.19 16.64 -6.19
C ALA A 181 -2.83 17.34 -6.04
N TYR A 182 -2.02 16.85 -5.10
CA TYR A 182 -0.66 17.29 -4.81
C TYR A 182 0.30 16.20 -5.24
N ILE A 183 1.19 16.52 -6.17
CA ILE A 183 2.11 15.58 -6.79
C ILE A 183 3.54 16.02 -6.46
N VAL A 184 4.27 15.19 -5.73
CA VAL A 184 5.68 15.43 -5.40
C VAL A 184 6.56 14.50 -6.24
N THR A 185 7.39 15.09 -7.08
CA THR A 185 8.34 14.37 -7.94
C THR A 185 9.71 15.02 -7.85
N ASN A 186 10.76 14.26 -7.55
CA ASN A 186 12.13 14.78 -7.43
C ASN A 186 12.26 16.03 -6.54
N GLY A 187 11.52 16.05 -5.42
CA GLY A 187 11.50 17.17 -4.48
C GLY A 187 10.70 18.39 -4.92
N GLN A 188 10.05 18.36 -6.09
CA GLN A 188 9.20 19.44 -6.59
C GLN A 188 7.73 19.11 -6.35
N LEU A 189 6.99 20.08 -5.82
CA LEU A 189 5.55 19.99 -5.63
C LEU A 189 4.82 20.61 -6.84
N LYS A 190 3.84 19.89 -7.37
CA LYS A 190 2.87 20.36 -8.36
C LYS A 190 1.46 20.16 -7.82
N GLU A 191 0.63 21.19 -7.97
CA GLU A 191 -0.78 21.12 -7.62
C GLU A 191 -1.63 21.04 -8.89
N LEU A 192 -2.65 20.20 -8.85
CA LEU A 192 -3.64 20.06 -9.93
C LEU A 192 -5.04 20.23 -9.33
N LYS A 193 -5.80 21.19 -9.87
CA LYS A 193 -7.21 21.35 -9.50
C LYS A 193 -8.05 20.30 -10.20
N LEU A 194 -8.93 19.68 -9.42
CA LEU A 194 -9.85 18.66 -9.85
C LEU A 194 -11.24 19.30 -10.03
N GLN A 195 -11.96 18.87 -11.05
CA GLN A 195 -13.19 19.51 -11.52
C GLN A 195 -14.34 18.51 -11.69
N GLY A 196 -14.08 17.20 -11.62
CA GLY A 196 -15.12 16.19 -11.66
C GLY A 196 -15.99 16.19 -10.40
N ASP A 197 -17.22 15.69 -10.52
CA ASP A 197 -18.08 15.40 -9.35
C ASP A 197 -17.40 14.38 -8.43
N GLU A 198 -16.71 13.41 -9.04
CA GLU A 198 -15.82 12.48 -8.34
C GLU A 198 -14.50 12.36 -9.12
N ASN A 199 -13.39 12.25 -8.39
CA ASN A 199 -12.05 12.22 -8.95
C ASN A 199 -11.23 11.11 -8.30
N TYR A 200 -10.43 10.45 -9.13
CA TYR A 200 -9.51 9.38 -8.75
C TYR A 200 -8.19 9.55 -9.49
N ILE A 201 -7.12 9.01 -8.94
CA ILE A 201 -5.83 8.92 -9.62
C ILE A 201 -5.62 7.43 -9.93
N SER A 202 -5.15 7.12 -11.15
CA SER A 202 -4.79 5.75 -11.50
C SER A 202 -3.73 5.21 -10.53
N GLU A 203 -3.73 3.90 -10.29
CA GLU A 203 -2.84 3.27 -9.30
C GLU A 203 -1.36 3.52 -9.61
N ASP A 204 -1.00 3.55 -10.89
CA ASP A 204 0.35 3.86 -11.37
C ASP A 204 0.69 5.36 -11.36
N GLY A 205 -0.25 6.22 -10.94
CA GLY A 205 -0.11 7.67 -10.89
C GLY A 205 0.05 8.36 -12.25
N ALA A 206 -0.35 7.70 -13.34
CA ALA A 206 -0.21 8.22 -14.70
C ALA A 206 -1.40 9.09 -15.15
N GLU A 207 -2.60 8.88 -14.61
CA GLU A 207 -3.83 9.49 -15.09
C GLU A 207 -4.71 10.01 -13.94
N LEU A 208 -5.34 11.16 -14.16
CA LEU A 208 -6.49 11.63 -13.40
C LEU A 208 -7.75 11.12 -14.08
N ILE A 209 -8.59 10.44 -13.31
CA ILE A 209 -9.89 9.92 -13.72
C ILE A 209 -10.96 10.84 -13.13
N GLN A 210 -11.67 11.57 -13.98
CA GLN A 210 -12.77 12.44 -13.57
C GLN A 210 -14.10 11.84 -13.98
N LEU A 211 -15.04 11.78 -13.04
CA LEU A 211 -16.40 11.35 -13.25
C LEU A 211 -17.32 12.55 -13.15
N ASN A 212 -18.10 12.79 -14.20
CA ASN A 212 -19.10 13.86 -14.27
C ASN A 212 -20.49 13.25 -14.50
N ARG A 213 -21.46 13.59 -13.65
CA ARG A 213 -22.84 13.12 -13.79
C ARG A 213 -23.54 13.94 -14.88
N SER A 214 -24.17 13.24 -15.82
CA SER A 214 -24.95 13.84 -16.90
C SER A 214 -26.33 13.18 -16.95
N GLY A 215 -27.27 13.71 -16.18
CA GLY A 215 -28.60 13.11 -16.03
C GLY A 215 -28.51 11.72 -15.38
N THR A 216 -28.79 10.67 -16.16
CA THR A 216 -28.71 9.26 -15.72
C THR A 216 -27.44 8.55 -16.19
N SER A 217 -26.50 9.25 -16.83
CA SER A 217 -25.21 8.69 -17.26
C SER A 217 -24.05 9.34 -16.49
N THR A 218 -22.90 8.66 -16.54
CA THR A 218 -21.63 9.18 -16.02
C THR A 218 -20.66 9.32 -17.19
N ILE A 219 -20.11 10.51 -17.37
CA ILE A 219 -19.02 10.77 -18.32
C ILE A 219 -17.71 10.52 -17.57
N VAL A 220 -16.84 9.71 -18.16
CA VAL A 220 -15.51 9.41 -17.64
C VAL A 220 -14.49 10.12 -18.51
N GLU A 221 -13.65 10.95 -17.90
CA GLU A 221 -12.53 11.62 -18.57
C GLU A 221 -11.22 11.14 -17.97
N LEU A 222 -10.29 10.72 -18.84
CA LEU A 222 -8.94 10.31 -18.47
C LEU A 222 -7.97 11.40 -18.90
N ILE A 223 -7.29 12.02 -17.93
CA ILE A 223 -6.40 13.14 -18.14
C ILE A 223 -4.98 12.72 -17.73
N PRO A 224 -4.02 12.64 -18.67
CA PRO A 224 -2.64 12.29 -18.35
C PRO A 224 -2.01 13.27 -17.35
N LEU A 225 -1.49 12.74 -16.25
CA LEU A 225 -0.66 13.47 -15.32
C LEU A 225 0.75 13.59 -15.89
N LYS A 226 1.03 14.74 -16.52
CA LYS A 226 2.40 15.06 -16.95
C LYS A 226 3.32 15.04 -15.74
N SER A 227 4.13 13.98 -15.67
CA SER A 227 5.21 13.69 -14.74
C SER A 227 6.56 13.84 -15.44
#